data_AF-A0A2M7S4Y2-F1
#
_entry.id   AF-A0A2M7S4Y2-F1
#
_cell.length_a   1.000
_cell.length_b   1.000
_cell.length_c   1.000
_cell.angle_alpha   90.00
_cell.angle_beta   90.00
_cell.angle_gamma   90.00
#
_symmetry.space_group_name_H-M   'P 1'
#
loop_
_entity.id
_entity.type
_entity.pdbx_description
1 polymer ?
#
loop_
_entity_poly.entity_id
_entity_poly.type
_entity_poly.pdbx_seq_one_letter_code
_entity_poly.pdbx_strand_id
1 'polypeptide(L)' 'MSKNTKKNSNLPLKLYKNLIDVMAKANKTYHKIIEENKRLGIPTPFSLQGNIYYLMPDSRIVLKKRNGSK' A
#
# COMPACT_ATOMS: atom_id res chain seq x y z
N MET A 1 -31.69 -18.44 -26.31
CA MET A 1 -30.97 -19.05 -25.16
C MET A 1 -29.81 -18.14 -24.76
N SER A 2 -29.98 -17.29 -23.74
CA SER A 2 -28.89 -16.49 -23.18
C SER A 2 -28.43 -17.15 -21.88
N LYS A 3 -27.24 -17.75 -21.90
CA LYS A 3 -26.61 -18.34 -20.71
C LYS A 3 -26.10 -17.19 -19.84
N ASN A 4 -26.95 -16.72 -18.92
CA ASN A 4 -26.54 -15.84 -17.83
C ASN A 4 -25.62 -16.63 -16.89
N THR A 5 -24.32 -16.59 -17.15
CA THR A 5 -23.29 -17.08 -16.25
C THR A 5 -23.24 -16.15 -15.04
N LYS A 6 -24.03 -16.47 -14.00
CA LYS A 6 -23.86 -15.94 -12.65
C LYS A 6 -22.41 -16.17 -12.25
N LYS A 7 -21.61 -15.10 -12.29
CA LYS A 7 -20.22 -15.07 -11.82
C LYS A 7 -20.28 -15.34 -10.32
N ASN A 8 -20.03 -16.59 -9.93
CA ASN A 8 -20.03 -17.04 -8.55
C ASN A 8 -18.76 -16.46 -7.88
N SER A 9 -18.81 -15.18 -7.49
CA SER A 9 -17.73 -14.45 -6.82
C SER A 9 -17.62 -14.85 -5.34
N ASN A 10 -17.73 -16.14 -5.04
CA ASN A 10 -17.52 -16.67 -3.71
C ASN A 10 -16.02 -16.93 -3.55
N LEU A 11 -15.27 -15.86 -3.28
CA LEU A 11 -13.91 -16.00 -2.77
C LEU A 11 -14.00 -16.92 -1.55
N PRO A 12 -13.32 -18.09 -1.52
CA PRO A 12 -13.51 -19.05 -0.44
C PRO A 12 -13.28 -18.38 0.91
N LEU A 13 -14.17 -18.58 1.89
CA LEU A 13 -14.08 -17.92 3.21
C LEU A 13 -12.70 -18.07 3.87
N LYS A 14 -12.04 -19.21 3.64
CA LYS A 14 -10.67 -19.48 4.08
C LYS A 14 -9.65 -18.54 3.41
N LEU A 15 -9.77 -18.29 2.11
CA LEU A 15 -8.91 -17.37 1.37
C LEU A 15 -9.11 -15.93 1.87
N TYR A 16 -10.35 -15.52 2.09
CA TYR A 16 -10.66 -14.19 2.65
C TYR A 16 -10.05 -14.00 4.05
N LYS A 17 -10.20 -14.97 4.95
CA LYS A 17 -9.60 -14.93 6.30
C LYS A 17 -8.07 -14.84 6.24
N ASN A 18 -7.44 -15.62 5.36
CA ASN A 18 -5.99 -15.59 5.19
C ASN A 18 -5.51 -14.22 4.67
N LEU A 19 -6.23 -13.63 3.71
CA LEU A 19 -5.91 -12.30 3.18
C LEU A 19 -6.00 -11.23 4.28
N ILE A 20 -7.03 -11.27 5.13
CA ILE A 20 -7.16 -10.34 6.25
C ILE A 20 -5.96 -10.47 7.21
N ASP A 21 -5.57 -11.69 7.57
CA ASP A 21 -4.45 -11.91 8.49
C ASP A 21 -3.13 -11.38 7.92
N VAL A 22 -2.86 -11.64 6.64
CA VAL A 22 -1.68 -11.11 5.94
C VAL A 22 -1.70 -9.59 5.91
N MET A 23 -2.83 -8.97 5.57
CA MET A 23 -2.98 -7.52 5.55
C MET A 23 -2.82 -6.91 6.94
N ALA A 24 -3.36 -7.54 7.98
CA ALA A 24 -3.22 -7.07 9.36
C ALA A 24 -1.75 -7.08 9.82
N LYS A 25 -1.03 -8.17 9.53
CA LYS A 25 0.41 -8.28 9.81
C LYS A 25 1.23 -7.25 9.03
N ALA A 26 0.93 -7.07 7.75
CA ALA A 26 1.60 -6.08 6.91
C ALA A 26 1.38 -4.65 7.44
N ASN A 27 0.14 -4.28 7.78
CA ASN A 27 -0.19 -2.97 8.34
C ASN A 27 0.55 -2.72 9.66
N LYS A 28 0.57 -3.69 10.58
CA LYS A 28 1.29 -3.57 11.85
C LYS A 28 2.78 -3.30 11.64
N THR A 29 3.42 -4.01 10.72
CA THR A 29 4.83 -3.82 10.39
C THR A 29 5.07 -2.47 9.72
N TYR A 30 4.19 -2.06 8.80
CA TYR A 30 4.28 -0.79 8.11
C TYR A 30 4.21 0.41 9.07
N HIS A 31 3.31 0.39 10.05
CA HIS A 31 3.24 1.44 11.07
C HIS A 31 4.54 1.56 11.88
N LYS A 32 5.12 0.43 12.30
CA LYS A 32 6.41 0.43 13.01
C LYS A 32 7.54 1.03 12.18
N ILE A 33 7.56 0.72 10.88
CA ILE A 33 8.56 1.28 9.95
C ILE A 33 8.39 2.80 9.82
N ILE A 34 7.16 3.30 9.70
CA ILE A 34 6.91 4.74 9.64
C ILE A 34 7.37 5.44 10.91
N GLU A 35 7.04 4.90 12.09
CA GLU A 35 7.43 5.46 13.37
C GLU A 35 8.97 5.51 13.52
N GLU A 36 9.64 4.42 13.15
CA GLU A 36 11.09 4.33 13.23
C GLU A 36 11.77 5.28 12.22
N ASN A 37 11.26 5.35 10.99
CA ASN A 37 11.76 6.28 9.98
C ASN A 37 11.57 7.73 10.42
N LYS A 38 10.43 8.04 11.06
CA LYS A 38 10.19 9.35 11.67
C LYS A 38 11.20 9.66 12.77
N ARG A 39 11.49 8.69 13.65
CA ARG A 39 12.49 8.81 14.72
C ARG A 39 13.90 9.04 14.17
N LEU A 40 14.24 8.39 13.06
CA LEU A 40 15.56 8.47 12.42
C LEU A 40 15.71 9.64 11.44
N GLY A 41 14.66 10.40 11.16
CA GLY A 41 14.70 11.47 10.17
C GLY A 41 14.72 10.97 8.71
N ILE A 42 14.33 9.72 8.47
CA ILE A 42 14.38 9.07 7.16
C ILE A 42 13.03 9.22 6.44
N PRO A 43 12.99 9.66 5.17
CA PRO A 43 11.77 9.67 4.38
C PRO A 43 11.29 8.24 4.05
N THR A 44 10.00 7.96 4.20
CA THR A 44 9.40 6.65 3.86
C THR A 44 8.82 6.69 2.44
N PRO A 45 9.37 5.94 1.47
CA PRO A 45 8.83 5.91 0.12
C PRO A 45 7.55 5.07 0.03
N PHE A 46 6.59 5.52 -0.77
CA PHE A 46 5.41 4.73 -1.14
C PHE A 46 4.96 5.04 -2.57
N SER A 47 4.28 4.08 -3.20
CA SER A 47 3.74 4.24 -4.55
C SER A 47 2.23 4.50 -4.48
N LEU A 48 1.77 5.51 -5.20
CA LEU A 48 0.35 5.79 -5.38
C LEU A 48 0.11 6.17 -6.85
N GLN A 49 -0.80 5.45 -7.52
CA GLN A 49 -1.16 5.71 -8.92
C GLN A 49 0.05 5.74 -9.89
N GLY A 50 1.05 4.88 -9.66
CA GLY A 50 2.25 4.80 -10.50
C GLY A 50 3.31 5.88 -10.23
N ASN A 51 3.07 6.77 -9.28
CA ASN A 51 4.01 7.80 -8.84
C ASN A 51 4.64 7.41 -7.49
N ILE A 52 5.93 7.74 -7.32
CA ILE A 52 6.64 7.53 -6.05
C ILE A 52 6.59 8.79 -5.21
N TYR A 53 5.97 8.67 -4.05
CA TYR A 53 5.89 9.68 -3.01
C TYR A 53 6.81 9.32 -1.85
N TYR A 54 7.14 10.31 -1.04
CA TYR A 54 7.92 10.15 0.18
C TYR A 54 7.16 10.82 1.32
N LEU A 55 6.88 10.06 2.37
CA LEU A 55 6.40 10.58 3.64
C LEU A 55 7.63 11.05 4.44
N MET A 56 7.75 12.36 4.62
CA MET A 56 8.79 12.99 5.40
C MET A 56 8.56 12.76 6.91
N PRO A 57 9.61 12.83 7.75
CA PRO A 57 9.50 12.74 9.21
C PRO A 57 8.55 13.77 9.84
N ASP A 58 8.47 14.97 9.25
CA ASP A 58 7.54 16.04 9.63
C ASP A 58 6.10 15.82 9.12
N SER A 59 5.82 14.62 8.59
CA SER A 59 4.51 14.21 8.07
C SER A 59 4.08 14.90 6.78
N ARG A 60 4.95 15.66 6.11
CA ARG A 60 4.71 16.13 4.74
C ARG A 60 4.86 14.99 3.74
N ILE A 61 4.08 15.05 2.66
CA ILE A 61 4.21 14.11 1.53
C ILE A 61 4.83 14.87 0.36
N VAL A 62 5.92 14.34 -0.18
CA VAL A 62 6.60 14.93 -1.35
C VAL A 62 6.60 13.95 -2.52
N LEU A 63 6.26 14.46 -3.70
CA LEU A 63 6.37 13.70 -4.95
C LEU A 63 7.80 13.82 -5.47
N LYS A 64 8.45 12.70 -5.78
CA LYS A 64 9.71 12.75 -6.53
C LYS A 64 9.39 13.16 -7.96
N LYS A 65 9.58 14.45 -8.26
CA LYS A 65 9.58 14.94 -9.64
C LYS A 65 10.63 14.13 -10.40
N ARG A 66 10.22 13.43 -11.46
CA ARG A 66 11.16 12.98 -12.48
C ARG A 66 11.73 14.27 -13.09
N ASN A 67 13.00 14.54 -12.86
CA ASN A 67 13.70 15.57 -13.63
C ASN A 67 13.69 15.08 -15.08
N GLY A 68 12.74 15.57 -15.87
CA GLY A 68 12.80 15.45 -17.32
C GLY A 68 14.05 16.18 -17.78
N SER A 69 14.89 15.46 -18.52
CA SER A 69 16.05 15.98 -19.22
C SER A 69 15.73 17.29 -19.92
N LYS A 70 16.64 18.27 -19.77
CA LYS A 70 16.75 19.38 -20.73
C LYS A 70 17.06 18.85 -22.12
#